data_AF-A0A453GH68-F1
#
_entry.id   AF-A0A453GH68-F1
#
_cell.length_a   1.000
_cell.length_b   1.000
_cell.length_c   1.000
_cell.angle_alpha   90.00
_cell.angle_beta   90.00
_cell.angle_gamma   90.00
#
_symmetry.space_group_name_H-M   'P 1'
#
loop_
_entity.id
_entity.type
_entity.pdbx_description
1 polymer ?
#
loop_
_entity_poly.entity_id
_entity_poly.type
_entity_poly.pdbx_seq_one_letter_code
_entity_poly.pdbx_strand_id
1 'polypeptide(L)'
;MHHGAHRDAGCSTPKWTQITSKPHTADKMRMHSHALLVVLLCSLLAGAGNAEPSPDPTYKDCHPGDKAALLAFKAALGEPYHLSGWTSDSPCCDWNGVTCDHFTGRVVSLAVFQDANITGTIPSALAGLPHLQDLTLRHLPLLSGPIPPAIGKLSNLSSLRISWTAVSGPVPSFLGSLKKLTFLELSFNSLTGAIPASLGTIPNLSGINLSRNRLTGAIPMFLSKSADQVYLWLSHNNLTGPLPAGFAAVNFAHLDLSRNDLTGDASGLFGRGKELQYIDLSRNDFDFDLSGVVLPEQLYFVDVSHNAIHGSIPAQVANLSNLQFFNVSYNKLCGPVPTGGNMARLNLYNFQHNKCLCSAPLPPCKK
;
A
#
# COMPACT_ATOMS: atom_id res chain seq x y z
N MET A 1 -2.78 -46.15 31.23
CA MET A 1 -2.06 -46.35 29.95
C MET A 1 -3.06 -46.22 28.81
N HIS A 2 -3.15 -45.02 28.23
CA HIS A 2 -3.19 -44.77 26.77
C HIS A 2 -3.39 -43.27 26.58
N HIS A 3 -2.30 -42.60 26.20
CA HIS A 3 -2.29 -41.23 25.70
C HIS A 3 -2.83 -41.23 24.27
N GLY A 4 -3.90 -40.47 24.00
CA GLY A 4 -4.38 -40.14 22.67
C GLY A 4 -3.91 -38.74 22.29
N ALA A 5 -3.07 -38.67 21.25
CA ALA A 5 -2.51 -37.42 20.72
C ALA A 5 -3.57 -36.61 19.95
N HIS A 6 -3.75 -35.35 20.34
CA HIS A 6 -4.41 -34.34 19.52
C HIS A 6 -3.48 -33.97 18.35
N ARG A 7 -3.96 -34.14 17.11
CA ARG A 7 -3.30 -33.64 15.90
C ARG A 7 -3.78 -32.23 15.62
N ASP A 8 -2.85 -31.29 15.64
CA ASP A 8 -3.01 -29.92 15.15
C ASP A 8 -3.24 -29.92 13.64
N ALA A 9 -4.33 -29.27 13.20
CA ALA A 9 -4.58 -28.96 11.81
C ALA A 9 -3.84 -27.65 11.45
N GLY A 10 -2.77 -27.78 10.65
CA GLY A 10 -1.96 -26.65 10.21
C GLY A 10 -2.71 -25.71 9.25
N CYS A 11 -2.74 -24.42 9.59
CA CYS A 11 -3.07 -23.33 8.67
C CYS A 11 -1.95 -23.15 7.63
N SER A 12 -2.25 -23.39 6.37
CA SER A 12 -1.37 -23.08 5.24
C SER A 12 -1.55 -21.62 4.78
N THR A 13 -0.48 -20.83 4.85
CA THR A 13 -0.40 -19.47 4.28
C THR A 13 -0.09 -19.54 2.78
N PRO A 14 -0.73 -18.71 1.91
CA PRO A 14 -0.40 -18.69 0.49
C PRO A 14 0.96 -18.03 0.23
N LYS A 15 1.77 -18.66 -0.62
CA LYS A 15 3.04 -18.12 -1.15
C LYS A 15 2.74 -17.06 -2.21
N TRP A 16 3.33 -15.88 -2.07
CA TRP A 16 3.36 -14.85 -3.11
C TRP A 16 4.40 -15.21 -4.17
N THR A 17 3.96 -15.52 -5.39
CA THR A 17 4.83 -15.64 -6.57
C THR A 17 5.04 -14.26 -7.19
N GLN A 18 6.31 -13.87 -7.36
CA GLN A 18 6.70 -12.66 -8.08
C GLN A 18 6.23 -12.72 -9.55
N ILE A 19 5.53 -11.67 -9.99
CA ILE A 19 5.23 -11.44 -11.40
C ILE A 19 6.38 -10.60 -11.96
N THR A 20 7.22 -11.21 -12.78
CA THR A 20 8.18 -10.52 -13.64
C THR A 20 7.46 -9.97 -14.87
N SER A 21 7.47 -8.65 -15.03
CA SER A 21 6.97 -7.96 -16.22
C SER A 21 7.85 -8.25 -17.45
N LYS A 22 7.27 -8.83 -18.51
CA LYS A 22 7.86 -8.80 -19.86
C LYS A 22 7.27 -7.64 -20.67
N PRO A 23 8.05 -6.98 -21.54
CA PRO A 23 7.65 -5.75 -22.22
C PRO A 23 6.76 -6.03 -23.44
N HIS A 24 5.70 -5.26 -23.61
CA HIS A 24 4.87 -5.24 -24.81
C HIS A 24 5.39 -4.22 -25.82
N THR A 25 5.85 -4.75 -26.95
CA THR A 25 5.74 -4.27 -28.34
C THR A 25 5.29 -2.82 -28.58
N ALA A 26 6.18 -2.05 -29.20
CA ALA A 26 5.90 -0.77 -29.83
C ALA A 26 5.79 -0.89 -31.36
N ASP A 27 4.75 -0.25 -31.91
CA ASP A 27 4.58 0.21 -33.30
C ASP A 27 3.58 1.39 -33.22
N LYS A 28 3.61 2.49 -33.97
CA LYS A 28 4.59 3.21 -34.80
C LYS A 28 3.86 4.51 -35.22
N MET A 29 4.46 5.69 -35.10
CA MET A 29 4.20 6.81 -36.03
C MET A 29 5.34 7.85 -35.99
N ARG A 30 5.52 8.51 -37.14
CA ARG A 30 6.78 8.94 -37.77
C ARG A 30 7.17 10.40 -37.49
N MET A 31 8.48 10.66 -37.54
CA MET A 31 9.17 11.74 -38.30
C MET A 31 10.68 11.40 -38.30
N HIS A 32 11.30 10.83 -39.35
CA HIS A 32 12.03 11.49 -40.47
C HIS A 32 12.86 12.71 -40.00
N SER A 33 14.18 12.88 -40.21
CA SER A 33 15.22 12.21 -41.02
C SER A 33 16.61 12.77 -40.65
N HIS A 34 17.68 12.07 -41.10
CA HIS A 34 19.11 12.46 -41.20
C HIS A 34 19.98 12.23 -39.94
N ALA A 35 21.16 11.59 -39.95
CA ALA A 35 21.99 11.00 -40.99
C ALA A 35 23.03 10.01 -40.37
N LEU A 36 23.65 9.22 -41.26
CA LEU A 36 24.71 8.21 -41.15
C LEU A 36 25.78 8.40 -40.03
N LEU A 37 26.16 7.37 -39.26
CA LEU A 37 27.04 6.21 -39.55
C LEU A 37 28.54 6.55 -39.59
N VAL A 38 29.27 6.26 -38.50
CA VAL A 38 30.72 5.96 -38.52
C VAL A 38 30.99 4.79 -37.57
N VAL A 39 31.43 3.68 -38.17
CA VAL A 39 32.03 2.50 -37.55
C VAL A 39 33.55 2.68 -37.61
N LEU A 40 34.29 2.51 -36.51
CA LEU A 40 35.70 2.06 -36.48
C LEU A 40 36.09 1.84 -35.00
N LEU A 41 36.13 0.58 -34.54
CA LEU A 41 37.29 -0.34 -34.51
C LEU A 41 38.12 -0.20 -33.22
N CYS A 42 37.89 -1.14 -32.30
CA CYS A 42 38.82 -1.49 -31.23
C CYS A 42 40.02 -2.24 -31.80
N SER A 43 41.23 -1.75 -31.51
CA SER A 43 42.39 -2.60 -31.26
C SER A 43 43.47 -1.86 -30.46
N LEU A 44 43.67 -2.36 -29.22
CA LEU A 44 44.94 -2.55 -28.52
C LEU A 44 45.97 -1.41 -28.49
N LEU A 45 46.05 -0.73 -27.34
CA LEU A 45 47.33 -0.49 -26.66
C LEU A 45 47.14 -0.68 -25.16
N ALA A 46 47.83 -1.68 -24.61
CA ALA A 46 48.06 -1.85 -23.19
C ALA A 46 49.08 -0.81 -22.71
N GLY A 47 48.87 -0.26 -21.52
CA GLY A 47 49.92 0.49 -20.79
C GLY A 47 49.59 1.94 -20.46
N ALA A 48 48.65 2.15 -19.54
CA ALA A 48 48.70 3.23 -18.56
C ALA A 48 47.79 2.80 -17.41
N GLY A 49 48.23 2.98 -16.16
CA GLY A 49 47.45 2.59 -14.99
C GLY A 49 46.03 3.13 -15.07
N ASN A 50 45.05 2.30 -14.70
CA ASN A 50 43.71 2.78 -14.42
C ASN A 50 43.82 3.71 -13.21
N ALA A 51 44.07 4.99 -13.46
CA ALA A 51 43.57 6.01 -12.57
C ALA A 51 42.05 5.82 -12.57
N GLU A 52 41.49 5.55 -11.39
CA GLU A 52 40.06 5.71 -11.16
C GLU A 52 39.63 7.05 -11.78
N PRO A 53 38.45 7.12 -12.43
CA PRO A 53 37.95 8.40 -12.90
C PRO A 53 37.98 9.36 -11.71
N SER A 54 38.73 10.46 -11.86
CA SER A 54 38.80 11.52 -10.87
C SER A 54 37.37 11.87 -10.43
N PRO A 55 37.07 11.95 -9.11
CA PRO A 55 35.74 12.29 -8.67
C PRO A 55 35.35 13.60 -9.32
N ASP A 56 34.19 13.60 -9.98
CA ASP A 56 33.59 14.80 -10.53
C ASP A 56 33.64 15.91 -9.47
N PRO A 57 34.22 17.09 -9.76
CA PRO A 57 34.38 18.17 -8.78
C PRO A 57 33.05 18.73 -8.25
N THR A 58 31.92 18.18 -8.67
CA THR A 58 30.58 18.50 -8.17
C THR A 58 30.00 17.49 -7.16
N TYR A 59 30.65 16.35 -6.90
CA TYR A 59 30.23 15.40 -5.86
C TYR A 59 30.50 16.00 -4.46
N LYS A 60 29.45 16.43 -3.77
CA LYS A 60 29.58 16.87 -2.37
C LYS A 60 29.52 15.68 -1.43
N ASP A 61 30.52 15.62 -0.55
CA ASP A 61 30.51 14.71 0.59
C ASP A 61 29.24 14.85 1.43
N CYS A 62 28.89 13.76 2.12
CA CYS A 62 27.79 13.75 3.07
C CYS A 62 27.86 14.94 4.04
N HIS A 63 26.76 15.66 4.16
CA HIS A 63 26.68 16.80 5.06
C HIS A 63 26.94 16.38 6.52
N PRO A 64 27.86 17.04 7.24
CA PRO A 64 28.29 16.61 8.58
C PRO A 64 27.15 16.48 9.59
N GLY A 65 26.16 17.38 9.53
CA GLY A 65 24.98 17.33 10.39
C GLY A 65 24.10 16.11 10.15
N ASP A 66 23.98 15.68 8.89
CA ASP A 66 23.17 14.52 8.53
C ASP A 66 23.92 13.22 8.94
N LYS A 67 25.25 13.18 8.73
CA LYS A 67 26.12 12.11 9.25
C LYS A 67 25.99 11.93 10.75
N ALA A 68 26.05 13.03 11.51
CA ALA A 68 25.90 13.01 12.96
C ALA A 68 24.52 12.51 13.39
N ALA A 69 23.46 12.92 12.71
CA ALA A 69 22.10 12.45 12.98
C ALA A 69 21.94 10.94 12.71
N LEU A 70 22.54 10.43 11.63
CA LEU A 70 22.52 8.99 11.31
C LEU A 70 23.32 8.15 12.32
N LEU A 71 24.49 8.61 12.76
CA LEU A 71 25.25 7.94 13.83
C LEU A 71 24.48 7.94 15.16
N ALA A 72 23.83 9.05 15.51
CA ALA A 72 22.96 9.11 16.68
C ALA A 72 21.73 8.20 16.56
N PHE A 73 21.16 8.08 15.35
CA PHE A 73 20.08 7.14 15.05
C PHE A 73 20.53 5.69 15.27
N LYS A 74 21.71 5.31 14.76
CA LYS A 74 22.31 4.00 14.96
C LYS A 74 22.57 3.70 16.43
N ALA A 75 23.18 4.63 17.16
CA ALA A 75 23.49 4.48 18.58
C ALA A 75 22.20 4.26 19.40
N ALA A 76 21.14 4.99 19.10
CA ALA A 76 19.84 4.87 19.77
C ALA A 76 19.15 3.50 19.53
N LEU A 77 19.51 2.78 18.47
CA LEU A 77 19.05 1.42 18.19
C LEU A 77 19.96 0.33 18.80
N GLY A 78 20.98 0.72 19.57
CA GLY A 78 21.91 -0.22 20.22
C GLY A 78 22.98 -0.78 19.28
N GLU A 79 23.46 0.03 18.32
CA GLU A 79 24.54 -0.34 17.40
C GLU A 79 24.29 -1.67 16.65
N PRO A 80 23.14 -1.83 15.97
CA PRO A 80 22.78 -3.08 15.34
C PRO A 80 23.76 -3.44 14.21
N TYR A 81 24.04 -4.74 14.06
CA TYR A 81 24.96 -5.25 13.03
C TYR A 81 24.57 -4.83 11.61
N HIS A 82 23.27 -4.73 11.32
CA HIS A 82 22.76 -4.26 10.03
C HIS A 82 23.24 -2.85 9.65
N LEU A 83 23.54 -2.01 10.63
CA LEU A 83 24.07 -0.65 10.45
C LEU A 83 25.59 -0.57 10.67
N SER A 84 26.30 -1.70 10.81
CA SER A 84 27.73 -1.74 11.14
C SER A 84 28.62 -0.94 10.18
N GLY A 85 28.24 -0.86 8.90
CA GLY A 85 28.96 -0.07 7.88
C GLY A 85 28.87 1.44 8.07
N TRP A 86 28.01 1.93 8.96
CA TRP A 86 27.90 3.36 9.28
C TRP A 86 29.00 3.73 10.27
N THR A 87 30.08 4.32 9.76
CA THR A 87 31.30 4.64 10.53
C THR A 87 31.73 6.10 10.36
N SER A 88 32.43 6.66 11.35
CA SER A 88 32.94 8.04 11.27
C SER A 88 33.85 8.31 10.08
N ASP A 89 34.48 7.26 9.54
CA ASP A 89 35.59 7.38 8.60
C ASP A 89 35.13 7.20 7.13
N SER A 90 33.88 6.81 6.90
CA SER A 90 33.29 6.65 5.56
C SER A 90 32.23 7.72 5.25
N PRO A 91 32.04 8.15 3.99
CA PRO A 91 30.98 9.09 3.62
C PRO A 91 29.59 8.48 3.84
N CYS A 92 28.68 9.20 4.50
CA CYS A 92 27.37 8.64 4.80
C CYS A 92 26.49 8.38 3.56
N CYS A 93 26.79 9.05 2.45
CA CYS A 93 26.07 8.85 1.19
C CYS A 93 26.36 7.48 0.55
N ASP A 94 27.42 6.80 1.00
CA ASP A 94 27.78 5.44 0.56
C ASP A 94 27.22 4.37 1.51
N TRP A 95 26.58 4.79 2.61
CA TRP A 95 26.04 3.85 3.59
C TRP A 95 24.83 3.14 3.04
N ASN A 96 24.76 1.83 3.29
CA ASN A 96 23.60 1.04 2.93
C ASN A 96 22.33 1.65 3.56
N GLY A 97 21.30 1.83 2.74
CA GLY A 97 20.02 2.42 3.14
C GLY A 97 20.00 3.94 3.20
N VAL A 98 21.10 4.64 2.90
CA VAL A 98 21.14 6.11 2.85
C VAL A 98 21.23 6.57 1.39
N THR A 99 20.47 7.59 1.03
CA THR A 99 20.61 8.28 -0.26
C THR A 99 20.69 9.77 -0.03
N CYS A 100 21.66 10.40 -0.70
CA CYS A 100 21.87 11.83 -0.66
C CYS A 100 21.43 12.50 -1.96
N ASP A 101 21.01 13.76 -1.85
CA ASP A 101 20.93 14.66 -3.00
C ASP A 101 22.34 14.93 -3.53
N HIS A 102 22.54 14.67 -4.82
CA HIS A 102 23.85 14.69 -5.46
C HIS A 102 24.53 16.07 -5.41
N PHE A 103 23.74 17.15 -5.44
CA PHE A 103 24.27 18.52 -5.51
C PHE A 103 24.55 19.13 -4.14
N THR A 104 23.78 18.74 -3.13
CA THR A 104 23.83 19.33 -1.79
C THR A 104 24.50 18.44 -0.75
N GLY A 105 24.67 17.14 -1.04
CA GLY A 105 25.20 16.15 -0.09
C GLY A 105 24.27 15.89 1.10
N ARG A 106 23.01 16.35 1.03
CA ARG A 106 22.01 16.19 2.09
C ARG A 106 21.30 14.85 1.97
N VAL A 107 21.04 14.19 3.08
CA VAL A 107 20.30 12.92 3.11
C VAL A 107 18.83 13.19 2.77
N VAL A 108 18.37 12.55 1.69
CA VAL A 108 16.98 12.66 1.18
C VAL A 108 16.19 11.37 1.33
N SER A 109 16.86 10.22 1.46
CA SER A 109 16.21 8.94 1.75
C SER A 109 16.95 8.17 2.84
N LEU A 110 16.18 7.58 3.75
CA LEU A 110 16.66 6.65 4.76
C LEU A 110 15.77 5.41 4.76
N ALA A 111 16.37 4.25 4.51
CA ALA A 111 15.73 2.96 4.50
C ALA A 111 16.46 1.97 5.41
N VAL A 112 15.76 1.43 6.40
CA VAL A 112 16.20 0.32 7.26
C VAL A 112 15.18 -0.79 7.13
N PHE A 113 15.61 -1.97 6.69
CA PHE A 113 14.67 -3.07 6.47
C PHE A 113 15.27 -4.45 6.72
N GLN A 114 14.39 -5.41 7.05
CA GLN A 114 14.72 -6.84 7.17
C GLN A 114 15.80 -7.13 8.22
N ASP A 115 15.59 -6.67 9.45
CA ASP A 115 16.40 -7.08 10.60
C ASP A 115 15.49 -7.48 11.77
N ALA A 116 15.55 -8.75 12.15
CA ALA A 116 14.79 -9.31 13.25
C ALA A 116 15.33 -8.90 14.64
N ASN A 117 16.56 -8.36 14.70
CA ASN A 117 17.27 -8.06 15.94
C ASN A 117 17.28 -6.57 16.29
N ILE A 118 16.85 -5.68 15.39
CA ILE A 118 16.71 -4.24 15.73
C ILE A 118 15.57 -4.09 16.72
N THR A 119 15.90 -3.64 17.93
CA THR A 119 14.97 -3.41 19.04
C THR A 119 14.85 -1.93 19.38
N GLY A 120 14.06 -1.60 20.39
CA GLY A 120 13.90 -0.24 20.90
C GLY A 120 12.75 0.50 20.23
N THR A 121 12.87 1.83 20.14
CA THR A 121 11.86 2.72 19.57
C THR A 121 12.43 3.51 18.41
N ILE A 122 11.58 4.05 17.54
CA ILE A 122 12.01 4.95 16.45
C ILE A 122 12.79 6.14 17.06
N PRO A 123 14.09 6.31 16.75
CA PRO A 123 14.91 7.35 17.35
C PRO A 123 14.47 8.76 16.97
N SER A 124 14.42 9.67 17.95
CA SER A 124 14.15 11.09 17.71
C SER A 124 15.26 11.81 16.92
N ALA A 125 16.43 11.19 16.80
CA ALA A 125 17.56 11.65 15.99
C ALA A 125 17.17 11.88 14.52
N LEU A 126 16.10 11.24 14.02
CA LEU A 126 15.52 11.51 12.70
C LEU A 126 15.23 13.00 12.46
N ALA A 127 14.89 13.78 13.49
CA ALA A 127 14.69 15.21 13.35
C ALA A 127 15.93 15.98 12.86
N GLY A 128 17.12 15.37 12.96
CA GLY A 128 18.38 15.90 12.43
C GLY A 128 18.56 15.72 10.92
N LEU A 129 17.59 15.12 10.21
CA LEU A 129 17.59 14.92 8.76
C LEU A 129 16.51 15.79 8.07
N PRO A 130 16.59 17.13 8.11
CA PRO A 130 15.48 18.00 7.69
C PRO A 130 15.17 17.99 6.18
N HIS A 131 16.04 17.38 5.36
CA HIS A 131 15.84 17.25 3.91
C HIS A 131 15.25 15.88 3.51
N LEU A 132 14.94 15.03 4.49
CA LEU A 132 14.38 13.71 4.23
C LEU A 132 13.05 13.82 3.48
N GLN A 133 12.96 13.09 2.37
CA GLN A 133 11.81 12.96 1.49
C GLN A 133 11.18 11.58 1.66
N ASP A 134 12.02 10.55 1.81
CA ASP A 134 11.61 9.16 1.99
C ASP A 134 12.15 8.59 3.32
N LEU A 135 11.24 8.10 4.16
CA LEU A 135 11.59 7.33 5.36
C LEU A 135 10.97 5.95 5.29
N THR A 136 11.80 4.91 5.31
CA THR A 136 11.37 3.51 5.29
C THR A 136 11.96 2.75 6.48
N LEU A 137 11.10 2.25 7.36
CA LEU A 137 11.43 1.32 8.45
C LEU A 137 10.53 0.09 8.31
N ARG A 138 11.04 -1.00 7.71
CA ARG A 138 10.18 -2.16 7.35
C ARG A 138 10.73 -3.50 7.82
N HIS A 139 9.86 -4.41 8.24
CA HIS A 139 10.28 -5.75 8.71
C HIS A 139 11.31 -5.67 9.85
N LEU A 140 10.97 -4.89 10.88
CA LEU A 140 11.73 -4.70 12.11
C LEU A 140 10.83 -5.11 13.29
N PRO A 141 10.60 -6.42 13.51
CA PRO A 141 9.53 -6.92 14.37
C PRO A 141 9.68 -6.54 15.85
N LEU A 142 10.89 -6.19 16.30
CA LEU A 142 11.15 -5.77 17.68
C LEU A 142 11.24 -4.24 17.84
N LEU A 143 11.12 -3.47 16.76
CA LEU A 143 11.00 -2.00 16.82
C LEU A 143 9.58 -1.65 17.28
N SER A 144 9.47 -0.96 18.42
CA SER A 144 8.21 -0.77 19.14
C SER A 144 8.02 0.68 19.61
N GLY A 145 7.03 0.92 20.47
CA GLY A 145 6.68 2.26 20.96
C GLY A 145 5.92 3.11 19.93
N PRO A 146 5.60 4.37 20.26
CA PRO A 146 4.83 5.25 19.39
C PRO A 146 5.65 5.83 18.25
N ILE A 147 4.96 6.28 17.19
CA ILE A 147 5.55 7.12 16.15
C ILE A 147 5.90 8.49 16.79
N PRO A 148 7.19 8.88 16.83
CA PRO A 148 7.63 10.02 17.63
C PRO A 148 7.30 11.37 16.97
N PRO A 149 7.00 12.43 17.75
CA PRO A 149 6.77 13.79 17.23
C PRO A 149 7.92 14.37 16.40
N ALA A 150 9.13 13.83 16.56
CA ALA A 150 10.30 14.17 15.75
C ALA A 150 10.03 14.08 14.24
N ILE A 151 9.22 13.12 13.80
CA ILE A 151 8.83 12.96 12.38
C ILE A 151 8.04 14.18 11.88
N GLY A 152 7.29 14.86 12.75
CA GLY A 152 6.56 16.09 12.40
C GLY A 152 7.47 17.25 11.96
N LYS A 153 8.78 17.19 12.24
CA LYS A 153 9.77 18.19 11.79
C LYS A 153 10.28 17.95 10.36
N LEU A 154 9.99 16.79 9.78
CA LEU A 154 10.46 16.40 8.43
C LEU A 154 9.55 17.00 7.36
N SER A 155 9.54 18.32 7.22
CA SER A 155 8.58 19.03 6.34
C SER A 155 8.72 18.70 4.84
N ASN A 156 9.82 18.05 4.45
CA ASN A 156 10.07 17.62 3.08
C ASN A 156 9.55 16.20 2.76
N LEU A 157 9.06 15.48 3.76
CA LEU A 157 8.67 14.09 3.63
C LEU A 157 7.51 13.93 2.64
N SER A 158 7.75 13.16 1.59
CA SER A 158 6.78 12.76 0.57
C SER A 158 6.29 11.32 0.78
N SER A 159 7.12 10.45 1.36
CA SER A 159 6.82 9.04 1.59
C SER A 159 7.23 8.63 3.01
N LEU A 160 6.27 8.15 3.79
CA LEU A 160 6.50 7.58 5.11
C LEU A 160 6.04 6.12 5.14
N ARG A 161 6.99 5.20 5.35
CA ARG A 161 6.71 3.76 5.42
C ARG A 161 7.27 3.19 6.72
N ILE A 162 6.40 2.83 7.64
CA ILE A 162 6.73 2.12 8.87
C ILE A 162 5.82 0.90 8.91
N SER A 163 6.28 -0.27 8.47
CA SER A 163 5.41 -1.45 8.40
C SER A 163 6.11 -2.74 8.79
N TRP A 164 5.33 -3.72 9.26
CA TRP A 164 5.86 -4.96 9.82
C TRP A 164 6.80 -4.70 11.01
N THR A 165 6.32 -3.93 11.97
CA THR A 165 7.01 -3.63 13.24
C THR A 165 6.06 -3.84 14.42
N ALA A 166 6.55 -3.62 15.65
CA ALA A 166 5.73 -3.60 16.87
C ALA A 166 5.35 -2.16 17.29
N VAL A 167 5.46 -1.18 16.40
CA VAL A 167 5.07 0.21 16.66
C VAL A 167 3.60 0.26 17.09
N SER A 168 3.31 1.06 18.12
CA SER A 168 2.03 1.07 18.83
C SER A 168 1.56 2.49 19.14
N GLY A 169 0.48 2.64 19.91
CA GLY A 169 -0.14 3.94 20.17
C GLY A 169 -0.97 4.44 18.98
N PRO A 170 -1.43 5.71 19.00
CA PRO A 170 -2.28 6.25 17.96
C PRO A 170 -1.52 6.62 16.68
N VAL A 171 -2.23 6.66 15.54
CA VAL A 171 -1.74 7.38 14.36
C VAL A 171 -1.65 8.87 14.73
N PRO A 172 -0.46 9.49 14.69
CA PRO A 172 -0.31 10.84 15.24
C PRO A 172 -0.98 11.92 14.38
N SER A 173 -1.67 12.86 15.02
CA SER A 173 -2.33 13.97 14.33
C SER A 173 -1.35 14.93 13.66
N PHE A 174 -0.10 15.02 14.13
CA PHE A 174 0.94 15.85 13.52
C PHE A 174 1.27 15.42 12.09
N LEU A 175 0.94 14.19 11.66
CA LEU A 175 1.12 13.78 10.26
C LEU A 175 0.38 14.73 9.30
N GLY A 176 -0.72 15.35 9.75
CA GLY A 176 -1.43 16.38 9.00
C GLY A 176 -0.60 17.63 8.68
N SER A 177 0.51 17.91 9.37
CA SER A 177 1.40 19.03 9.05
C SER A 177 2.41 18.72 7.93
N LEU A 178 2.57 17.45 7.54
CA LEU A 178 3.50 17.03 6.49
C LEU A 178 2.88 17.28 5.10
N LYS A 179 2.89 18.53 4.66
CA LYS A 179 2.14 18.98 3.47
C LYS A 179 2.64 18.41 2.14
N LYS A 180 3.85 17.84 2.10
CA LYS A 180 4.41 17.18 0.91
C LYS A 180 4.10 15.68 0.85
N LEU A 181 3.51 15.11 1.89
CA LEU A 181 3.25 13.68 1.97
C LEU A 181 2.25 13.26 0.90
N THR A 182 2.65 12.30 0.07
CA THR A 182 1.82 11.67 -0.97
C THR A 182 1.50 10.22 -0.63
N PHE A 183 2.39 9.56 0.13
CA PHE A 183 2.26 8.15 0.50
C PHE A 183 2.50 7.92 2.01
N LEU A 184 1.54 7.28 2.68
CA LEU A 184 1.60 6.89 4.08
C LEU A 184 1.32 5.40 4.25
N GLU A 185 2.33 4.61 4.60
CA GLU A 185 2.21 3.19 4.93
C GLU A 185 2.56 2.96 6.39
N LEU A 186 1.56 2.62 7.20
CA LEU A 186 1.69 2.24 8.61
C LEU A 186 1.10 0.84 8.89
N SER A 187 1.11 -0.04 7.88
CA SER A 187 0.47 -1.35 7.93
C SER A 187 1.25 -2.38 8.76
N PHE A 188 0.57 -3.44 9.21
CA PHE A 188 1.20 -4.51 10.00
C PHE A 188 1.97 -3.96 11.22
N ASN A 189 1.30 -3.16 12.04
CA ASN A 189 1.81 -2.66 13.32
C ASN A 189 0.80 -2.97 14.43
N SER A 190 0.99 -2.37 15.60
CA SER A 190 0.07 -2.44 16.75
C SER A 190 -0.57 -1.08 17.03
N LEU A 191 -0.86 -0.28 16.00
CA LEU A 191 -1.48 1.03 16.15
C LEU A 191 -2.92 0.90 16.65
N THR A 192 -3.36 1.87 17.46
CA THR A 192 -4.64 1.87 18.18
C THR A 192 -5.36 3.20 18.03
N GLY A 193 -6.57 3.33 18.56
CA GLY A 193 -7.33 4.58 18.54
C GLY A 193 -7.89 4.91 17.15
N ALA A 194 -8.38 6.14 16.99
CA ALA A 194 -9.02 6.58 15.75
C ALA A 194 -8.00 7.05 14.70
N ILE A 195 -8.37 6.93 13.43
CA ILE A 195 -7.65 7.59 12.34
C ILE A 195 -7.85 9.10 12.50
N PRO A 196 -6.77 9.92 12.58
CA PRO A 196 -6.92 11.35 12.81
C PRO A 196 -7.44 12.07 11.56
N ALA A 197 -8.48 12.89 11.73
CA ALA A 197 -9.06 13.71 10.66
C ALA A 197 -8.06 14.72 10.07
N SER A 198 -6.97 15.03 10.77
CA SER A 198 -5.91 15.91 10.27
C SER A 198 -5.22 15.38 9.00
N LEU A 199 -5.31 14.07 8.69
CA LEU A 199 -4.84 13.53 7.41
C LEU A 199 -5.58 14.14 6.22
N GLY A 200 -6.84 14.56 6.38
CA GLY A 200 -7.61 15.28 5.35
C GLY A 200 -7.08 16.68 5.03
N THR A 201 -6.10 17.19 5.79
CA THR A 201 -5.46 18.48 5.54
C THR A 201 -4.24 18.40 4.63
N ILE A 202 -3.82 17.20 4.22
CA ILE A 202 -2.69 16.97 3.33
C ILE A 202 -3.19 17.04 1.88
N PRO A 203 -2.70 17.96 1.05
CA PRO A 203 -3.32 18.26 -0.24
C PRO A 203 -3.16 17.16 -1.28
N ASN A 204 -1.97 16.53 -1.34
CA ASN A 204 -1.60 15.59 -2.39
C ASN A 204 -1.48 14.15 -1.88
N LEU A 205 -2.14 13.83 -0.77
CA LEU A 205 -2.14 12.47 -0.24
C LEU A 205 -2.97 11.58 -1.17
N SER A 206 -2.36 10.55 -1.74
CA SER A 206 -3.00 9.66 -2.70
C SER A 206 -2.88 8.18 -2.31
N GLY A 207 -1.89 7.80 -1.50
CA GLY A 207 -1.74 6.45 -0.98
C GLY A 207 -1.76 6.39 0.55
N ILE A 208 -2.73 5.64 1.10
CA ILE A 208 -2.81 5.36 2.53
C ILE A 208 -2.93 3.86 2.74
N ASN A 209 -2.02 3.28 3.51
CA ASN A 209 -2.11 1.90 3.96
C ASN A 209 -1.98 1.83 5.49
N LEU A 210 -3.10 1.63 6.18
CA LEU A 210 -3.18 1.45 7.63
C LEU A 210 -3.67 0.04 7.99
N SER A 211 -3.67 -0.89 7.02
CA SER A 211 -4.18 -2.24 7.22
C SER A 211 -3.43 -3.01 8.32
N ARG A 212 -4.12 -3.95 8.96
CA ARG A 212 -3.58 -4.84 10.01
C ARG A 212 -2.98 -4.06 11.17
N ASN A 213 -3.86 -3.32 11.83
CA ASN A 213 -3.63 -2.65 13.10
C ASN A 213 -4.82 -2.95 14.02
N ARG A 214 -5.02 -2.13 15.07
CA ARG A 214 -6.16 -2.19 15.99
C ARG A 214 -6.87 -0.84 16.02
N LEU A 215 -6.99 -0.20 14.86
CA LEU A 215 -7.63 1.10 14.71
C LEU A 215 -9.13 0.98 14.93
N THR A 216 -9.74 2.00 15.55
CA THR A 216 -11.13 2.01 16.00
C THR A 216 -11.85 3.27 15.53
N GLY A 217 -13.18 3.31 15.69
CA GLY A 217 -13.99 4.47 15.36
C GLY A 217 -14.26 4.62 13.86
N ALA A 218 -14.90 5.73 13.49
CA ALA A 218 -15.27 6.00 12.11
C ALA A 218 -14.08 6.42 11.24
N ILE A 219 -14.16 6.08 9.94
CA ILE A 219 -13.24 6.61 8.94
C ILE A 219 -13.53 8.11 8.80
N PRO A 220 -12.56 9.02 9.07
CA PRO A 220 -12.78 10.45 8.86
C PRO A 220 -12.72 10.81 7.36
N MET A 221 -13.23 11.98 7.01
CA MET A 221 -13.10 12.49 5.65
C MET A 221 -11.64 12.89 5.35
N PHE A 222 -10.99 12.17 4.44
CA PHE A 222 -9.69 12.48 3.86
C PHE A 222 -9.68 12.14 2.37
N LEU A 223 -8.61 12.51 1.64
CA LEU A 223 -8.44 12.23 0.20
C LEU A 223 -9.41 12.97 -0.74
N SER A 224 -10.35 13.77 -0.23
CA SER A 224 -11.27 14.58 -1.05
C SER A 224 -10.59 15.66 -1.90
N LYS A 225 -9.30 15.90 -1.67
CA LYS A 225 -8.50 16.90 -2.40
C LYS A 225 -7.51 16.28 -3.38
N SER A 226 -7.38 14.94 -3.40
CA SER A 226 -6.47 14.26 -4.32
C SER A 226 -6.95 14.46 -5.75
N ALA A 227 -6.09 15.03 -6.60
CA ALA A 227 -6.33 15.11 -8.04
C ALA A 227 -5.98 13.79 -8.74
N ASP A 228 -5.17 12.95 -8.10
CA ASP A 228 -4.67 11.69 -8.65
C ASP A 228 -5.53 10.49 -8.23
N GLN A 229 -5.30 9.35 -8.90
CA GLN A 229 -5.80 8.05 -8.49
C GLN A 229 -5.41 7.71 -7.05
N VAL A 230 -6.39 7.23 -6.28
CA VAL A 230 -6.25 7.00 -4.85
C VAL A 230 -6.16 5.52 -4.53
N TYR A 231 -5.26 5.18 -3.62
CA TYR A 231 -5.07 3.86 -3.06
C TYR A 231 -5.32 3.89 -1.55
N LEU A 232 -6.30 3.12 -1.08
CA LEU A 232 -6.69 3.09 0.33
C LEU A 232 -6.82 1.65 0.83
N TRP A 233 -5.96 1.28 1.77
CA TRP A 233 -6.01 -0.01 2.45
C TRP A 233 -6.17 0.19 3.96
N LEU A 234 -7.35 -0.16 4.48
CA LEU A 234 -7.70 -0.07 5.90
C LEU A 234 -8.07 -1.44 6.50
N SER A 235 -7.86 -2.52 5.75
CA SER A 235 -8.34 -3.84 6.12
C SER A 235 -7.76 -4.40 7.40
N HIS A 236 -8.47 -5.31 8.06
CA HIS A 236 -8.07 -5.92 9.33
C HIS A 236 -7.82 -4.88 10.42
N ASN A 237 -8.86 -4.12 10.76
CA ASN A 237 -8.91 -3.20 11.89
C ASN A 237 -10.27 -3.40 12.62
N ASN A 238 -10.61 -2.49 13.52
CA ASN A 238 -11.88 -2.44 14.25
C ASN A 238 -12.64 -1.13 13.92
N LEU A 239 -12.58 -0.70 12.65
CA LEU A 239 -13.24 0.52 12.19
C LEU A 239 -14.76 0.31 12.13
N THR A 240 -15.52 1.32 12.54
CA THR A 240 -16.98 1.24 12.73
C THR A 240 -17.71 2.32 11.96
N GLY A 241 -19.01 2.14 11.73
CA GLY A 241 -19.87 3.20 11.18
C GLY A 241 -19.80 3.32 9.66
N PRO A 242 -20.51 4.32 9.07
CA PRO A 242 -20.62 4.46 7.63
C PRO A 242 -19.38 5.07 6.98
N LEU A 243 -19.27 4.89 5.66
CA LEU A 243 -18.28 5.61 4.86
C LEU A 243 -18.60 7.12 4.85
N PRO A 244 -17.58 8.01 4.83
CA PRO A 244 -17.80 9.43 4.63
C PRO A 244 -18.50 9.71 3.31
N ALA A 245 -19.52 10.59 3.32
CA ALA A 245 -20.29 10.91 2.10
C ALA A 245 -19.40 11.39 0.92
N GLY A 246 -18.30 12.09 1.23
CA GLY A 246 -17.35 12.56 0.21
C GLY A 246 -16.57 11.45 -0.51
N PHE A 247 -16.55 10.21 -0.02
CA PHE A 247 -15.86 9.09 -0.68
C PHE A 247 -16.48 8.76 -2.04
N ALA A 248 -17.75 9.10 -2.26
CA ALA A 248 -18.38 8.93 -3.57
C ALA A 248 -17.68 9.74 -4.68
N ALA A 249 -17.07 10.88 -4.34
CA ALA A 249 -16.37 11.75 -5.27
C ALA A 249 -14.86 11.44 -5.42
N VAL A 250 -14.32 10.54 -4.58
CA VAL A 250 -12.89 10.19 -4.62
C VAL A 250 -12.63 9.20 -5.76
N ASN A 251 -11.60 9.47 -6.55
CA ASN A 251 -11.19 8.61 -7.66
C ASN A 251 -10.28 7.45 -7.18
N PHE A 252 -10.88 6.48 -6.49
CA PHE A 252 -10.16 5.28 -6.04
C PHE A 252 -9.77 4.38 -7.21
N ALA A 253 -8.52 3.94 -7.26
CA ALA A 253 -8.04 2.84 -8.11
C ALA A 253 -8.09 1.51 -7.36
N HIS A 254 -7.60 1.50 -6.11
CA HIS A 254 -7.62 0.33 -5.22
C HIS A 254 -8.20 0.71 -3.85
N LEU A 255 -9.19 -0.05 -3.41
CA LEU A 255 -9.83 0.13 -2.13
C LEU A 255 -10.00 -1.21 -1.41
N ASP A 256 -9.36 -1.36 -0.25
CA ASP A 256 -9.51 -2.52 0.62
C ASP A 256 -9.94 -2.05 2.01
N LEU A 257 -11.22 -2.26 2.32
CA LEU A 257 -11.83 -1.97 3.62
C LEU A 257 -12.20 -3.25 4.37
N SER A 258 -11.76 -4.41 3.87
CA SER A 258 -12.19 -5.71 4.36
C SER A 258 -11.86 -5.95 5.83
N ARG A 259 -12.65 -6.78 6.52
CA ARG A 259 -12.41 -7.18 7.92
C ARG A 259 -12.34 -5.97 8.86
N ASN A 260 -13.45 -5.28 8.93
CA ASN A 260 -13.77 -4.22 9.89
C ASN A 260 -15.24 -4.42 10.34
N ASP A 261 -15.77 -3.45 11.09
CA ASP A 261 -17.17 -3.38 11.53
C ASP A 261 -17.89 -2.20 10.83
N LEU A 262 -17.57 -1.96 9.55
CA LEU A 262 -18.14 -0.84 8.78
C LEU A 262 -19.57 -1.13 8.35
N THR A 263 -20.42 -0.11 8.37
CA THR A 263 -21.88 -0.25 8.16
C THR A 263 -22.39 0.63 7.03
N GLY A 264 -23.66 0.49 6.67
CA GLY A 264 -24.37 1.44 5.83
C GLY A 264 -24.09 1.27 4.33
N ASP A 265 -24.36 2.33 3.56
CA ASP A 265 -24.32 2.27 2.10
C ASP A 265 -22.92 2.51 1.55
N ALA A 266 -22.48 1.59 0.68
CA ALA A 266 -21.21 1.66 -0.06
C ALA A 266 -21.43 1.71 -1.60
N SER A 267 -22.67 1.77 -2.07
CA SER A 267 -23.02 1.82 -3.50
C SER A 267 -22.38 3.01 -4.21
N GLY A 268 -22.24 4.14 -3.50
CA GLY A 268 -21.60 5.35 -3.99
C GLY A 268 -20.12 5.20 -4.32
N LEU A 269 -19.45 4.11 -3.92
CA LEU A 269 -18.06 3.81 -4.34
C LEU A 269 -17.98 3.35 -5.79
N PHE A 270 -19.06 2.80 -6.32
CA PHE A 270 -19.19 2.38 -7.71
C PHE A 270 -19.78 3.51 -8.56
N GLY A 271 -19.96 3.26 -9.86
CA GLY A 271 -20.55 4.22 -10.79
C GLY A 271 -19.80 4.33 -12.11
N ARG A 272 -20.54 4.77 -13.14
CA ARG A 272 -19.97 5.03 -14.46
C ARG A 272 -18.92 6.15 -14.39
N GLY A 273 -17.80 5.96 -15.10
CA GLY A 273 -16.73 6.96 -15.19
C GLY A 273 -15.74 6.94 -14.04
N LYS A 274 -15.91 6.05 -13.06
CA LYS A 274 -14.89 5.81 -12.02
C LYS A 274 -13.76 4.94 -12.55
N GLU A 275 -12.55 5.16 -12.03
CA GLU A 275 -11.35 4.41 -12.41
C GLU A 275 -11.04 3.25 -11.45
N LEU A 276 -12.03 2.83 -10.66
CA LEU A 276 -11.89 1.74 -9.69
C LEU A 276 -11.59 0.40 -10.38
N GLN A 277 -10.47 -0.22 -9.97
CA GLN A 277 -9.95 -1.47 -10.53
C GLN A 277 -10.06 -2.62 -9.54
N TYR A 278 -9.86 -2.35 -8.25
CA TYR A 278 -9.86 -3.33 -7.17
C TYR A 278 -10.71 -2.83 -6.02
N ILE A 279 -11.66 -3.65 -5.59
CA ILE A 279 -12.43 -3.38 -4.38
C ILE A 279 -12.63 -4.64 -3.55
N ASP A 280 -12.25 -4.54 -2.27
CA ASP A 280 -12.53 -5.55 -1.24
C ASP A 280 -13.23 -4.87 -0.06
N LEU A 281 -14.53 -5.14 0.07
CA LEU A 281 -15.37 -4.72 1.20
C LEU A 281 -15.72 -5.89 2.11
N SER A 282 -15.10 -7.06 1.90
CA SER A 282 -15.55 -8.30 2.52
C SER A 282 -15.44 -8.27 4.04
N ARG A 283 -16.34 -8.98 4.73
CA ARG A 283 -16.34 -9.10 6.20
C ARG A 283 -16.48 -7.72 6.87
N ASN A 284 -17.63 -7.11 6.61
CA ASN A 284 -18.14 -5.89 7.23
C ASN A 284 -19.66 -6.06 7.43
N ASP A 285 -20.35 -4.98 7.80
CA ASP A 285 -21.81 -4.91 7.95
C ASP A 285 -22.44 -3.93 6.92
N PHE A 286 -21.87 -3.81 5.71
CA PHE A 286 -22.43 -2.96 4.66
C PHE A 286 -23.81 -3.46 4.22
N ASP A 287 -24.77 -2.54 4.07
CA ASP A 287 -26.15 -2.82 3.71
C ASP A 287 -26.62 -1.84 2.63
N PHE A 288 -26.67 -2.33 1.39
CA PHE A 288 -27.15 -1.58 0.23
C PHE A 288 -27.72 -2.52 -0.82
N ASP A 289 -28.52 -1.97 -1.74
CA ASP A 289 -29.08 -2.70 -2.87
C ASP A 289 -28.07 -2.79 -4.02
N LEU A 290 -27.61 -4.01 -4.33
CA LEU A 290 -26.66 -4.25 -5.40
C LEU A 290 -27.30 -4.13 -6.80
N SER A 291 -28.62 -4.22 -6.92
CA SER A 291 -29.33 -4.30 -8.21
C SER A 291 -29.11 -3.06 -9.09
N GLY A 292 -29.02 -1.88 -8.46
CA GLY A 292 -28.84 -0.59 -9.15
C GLY A 292 -27.38 -0.17 -9.32
N VAL A 293 -26.43 -0.95 -8.82
CA VAL A 293 -25.01 -0.60 -8.88
C VAL A 293 -24.48 -0.75 -10.30
N VAL A 294 -23.90 0.33 -10.82
CA VAL A 294 -23.16 0.32 -12.10
C VAL A 294 -21.69 0.05 -11.80
N LEU A 295 -21.21 -1.11 -12.24
CA LEU A 295 -19.83 -1.52 -12.02
C LEU A 295 -18.87 -0.83 -13.02
N PRO A 296 -17.79 -0.20 -12.56
CA PRO A 296 -16.75 0.36 -13.44
C PRO A 296 -16.12 -0.69 -14.36
N GLU A 297 -15.87 -0.31 -15.62
CA GLU A 297 -15.36 -1.23 -16.67
C GLU A 297 -13.93 -1.73 -16.43
N GLN A 298 -13.15 -1.01 -15.61
CA GLN A 298 -11.77 -1.39 -15.28
C GLN A 298 -11.65 -2.40 -14.13
N LEU A 299 -12.77 -2.76 -13.48
CA LEU A 299 -12.76 -3.69 -12.36
C LEU A 299 -12.19 -5.05 -12.77
N TYR A 300 -11.14 -5.49 -12.08
CA TYR A 300 -10.60 -6.84 -12.17
C TYR A 300 -10.84 -7.66 -10.91
N PHE A 301 -11.07 -7.02 -9.76
CA PHE A 301 -11.30 -7.70 -8.49
C PHE A 301 -12.44 -7.05 -7.71
N VAL A 302 -13.44 -7.86 -7.36
CA VAL A 302 -14.55 -7.46 -6.50
C VAL A 302 -14.78 -8.55 -5.45
N ASP A 303 -14.55 -8.22 -4.18
CA ASP A 303 -15.03 -9.03 -3.06
C ASP A 303 -15.94 -8.18 -2.17
N VAL A 304 -17.21 -8.56 -2.08
CA VAL A 304 -18.18 -7.95 -1.17
C VAL A 304 -18.80 -9.01 -0.26
N SER A 305 -18.16 -10.17 -0.13
CA SER A 305 -18.66 -11.29 0.65
C SER A 305 -18.73 -10.99 2.15
N HIS A 306 -19.58 -11.70 2.88
CA HIS A 306 -19.77 -11.49 4.34
C HIS A 306 -20.16 -10.05 4.66
N ASN A 307 -21.33 -9.63 4.16
CA ASN A 307 -21.96 -8.35 4.46
C ASN A 307 -23.49 -8.54 4.59
N ALA A 308 -24.24 -7.44 4.67
CA ALA A 308 -25.70 -7.41 4.68
C ALA A 308 -26.31 -7.00 3.33
N ILE A 309 -25.54 -7.03 2.24
CA ILE A 309 -25.92 -6.53 0.91
C ILE A 309 -27.11 -7.32 0.36
N HIS A 310 -28.10 -6.61 -0.19
CA HIS A 310 -29.34 -7.17 -0.67
C HIS A 310 -29.59 -6.81 -2.14
N GLY A 311 -30.75 -7.23 -2.67
CA GLY A 311 -31.07 -7.07 -4.09
C GLY A 311 -30.55 -8.22 -4.95
N SER A 312 -30.19 -7.92 -6.19
CA SER A 312 -29.77 -8.87 -7.22
C SER A 312 -28.39 -8.55 -7.76
N ILE A 313 -27.74 -9.52 -8.40
CA ILE A 313 -26.43 -9.33 -9.04
C ILE A 313 -26.64 -8.63 -10.39
N PRO A 314 -26.02 -7.46 -10.66
CA PRO A 314 -26.13 -6.78 -11.94
C PRO A 314 -25.66 -7.66 -13.10
N ALA A 315 -26.46 -7.70 -14.18
CA ALA A 315 -26.12 -8.48 -15.38
C ALA A 315 -24.78 -8.07 -16.02
N GLN A 316 -24.33 -6.83 -15.78
CA GLN A 316 -23.05 -6.28 -16.23
C GLN A 316 -21.86 -7.18 -15.85
N VAL A 317 -21.90 -7.85 -14.70
CA VAL A 317 -20.82 -8.73 -14.20
C VAL A 317 -20.40 -9.76 -15.26
N ALA A 318 -21.35 -10.28 -16.05
CA ALA A 318 -21.08 -11.24 -17.11
C ALA A 318 -20.20 -10.66 -18.22
N ASN A 319 -20.28 -9.36 -18.48
CA ASN A 319 -19.65 -8.69 -19.64
C ASN A 319 -18.45 -7.82 -19.28
N LEU A 320 -18.06 -7.72 -18.00
CA LEU A 320 -16.89 -6.94 -17.56
C LEU A 320 -15.57 -7.62 -17.97
N SER A 321 -15.05 -7.36 -19.16
CA SER A 321 -13.92 -8.09 -19.76
C SER A 321 -12.67 -8.24 -18.88
N ASN A 322 -12.42 -7.30 -17.96
CA ASN A 322 -11.26 -7.31 -17.08
C ASN A 322 -11.48 -8.11 -15.78
N LEU A 323 -12.72 -8.52 -15.47
CA LEU A 323 -13.07 -9.15 -14.20
C LEU A 323 -12.41 -10.53 -14.07
N GLN A 324 -11.52 -10.65 -13.08
CA GLN A 324 -10.79 -11.89 -12.76
C GLN A 324 -11.33 -12.54 -11.50
N PHE A 325 -11.77 -11.74 -10.53
CA PHE A 325 -12.29 -12.23 -9.25
C PHE A 325 -13.59 -11.52 -8.90
N PHE A 326 -14.61 -12.30 -8.52
CA PHE A 326 -15.91 -11.80 -8.08
C PHE A 326 -16.46 -12.69 -6.97
N ASN A 327 -16.73 -12.11 -5.80
CA ASN A 327 -17.28 -12.86 -4.67
C ASN A 327 -18.37 -12.05 -3.97
N VAL A 328 -19.56 -12.64 -3.88
CA VAL A 328 -20.75 -12.06 -3.24
C VAL A 328 -21.37 -13.00 -2.21
N SER A 329 -20.66 -14.06 -1.83
CA SER A 329 -21.13 -15.05 -0.86
C SER A 329 -21.42 -14.44 0.51
N TYR A 330 -22.26 -15.09 1.33
CA TYR A 330 -22.61 -14.63 2.68
C TYR A 330 -23.20 -13.19 2.68
N ASN A 331 -24.30 -13.02 1.96
CA ASN A 331 -25.05 -11.77 1.85
C ASN A 331 -26.57 -12.06 1.88
N LYS A 332 -27.40 -11.06 1.58
CA LYS A 332 -28.87 -11.17 1.51
C LYS A 332 -29.39 -11.11 0.06
N LEU A 333 -28.57 -11.47 -0.93
CA LEU A 333 -28.92 -11.37 -2.35
C LEU A 333 -29.98 -12.40 -2.77
N CYS A 334 -30.71 -12.07 -3.82
CA CYS A 334 -31.78 -12.88 -4.39
C CYS A 334 -31.87 -12.74 -5.91
N GLY A 335 -32.50 -13.71 -6.56
CA GLY A 335 -32.73 -13.71 -8.00
C GLY A 335 -31.73 -14.56 -8.78
N PRO A 336 -31.87 -14.64 -10.11
CA PRO A 336 -31.00 -15.45 -10.94
C PRO A 336 -29.58 -14.86 -10.98
N VAL A 337 -28.58 -15.72 -10.84
CA VAL A 337 -27.19 -15.40 -11.15
C VAL A 337 -27.09 -15.13 -12.66
N PRO A 338 -26.48 -14.00 -13.09
CA PRO A 338 -26.24 -13.74 -14.51
C PRO A 338 -25.47 -14.87 -15.18
N THR A 339 -25.77 -15.13 -16.44
CA THR A 339 -25.12 -16.18 -17.24
C THR A 339 -24.27 -15.59 -18.36
N GLY A 340 -23.22 -16.30 -18.78
CA GLY A 340 -22.37 -15.89 -19.89
C GLY A 340 -21.09 -15.15 -19.47
N GLY A 341 -20.21 -14.95 -20.44
CA GLY A 341 -18.92 -14.27 -20.27
C GLY A 341 -18.13 -14.75 -19.04
N ASN A 342 -17.82 -13.84 -18.12
CA ASN A 342 -17.00 -14.15 -16.95
C ASN A 342 -17.67 -15.12 -15.96
N MET A 343 -18.99 -15.24 -15.99
CA MET A 343 -19.74 -16.06 -15.03
C MET A 343 -19.40 -17.54 -15.15
N ALA A 344 -18.94 -17.99 -16.33
CA ALA A 344 -18.51 -19.37 -16.57
C ALA A 344 -17.25 -19.78 -15.78
N ARG A 345 -16.45 -18.80 -15.31
CA ARG A 345 -15.24 -19.06 -14.50
C ARG A 345 -15.52 -19.09 -12.99
N LEU A 346 -16.69 -18.61 -12.58
CA LEU A 346 -17.11 -18.53 -11.19
C LEU A 346 -17.78 -19.83 -10.76
N ASN A 347 -17.62 -20.20 -9.49
CA ASN A 347 -18.15 -21.46 -8.95
C ASN A 347 -19.13 -21.20 -7.79
N LEU A 348 -19.67 -22.27 -7.22
CA LEU A 348 -20.65 -22.21 -6.14
C LEU A 348 -20.20 -21.34 -4.95
N TYR A 349 -18.90 -21.34 -4.62
CA TYR A 349 -18.37 -20.61 -3.46
C TYR A 349 -18.48 -19.10 -3.61
N ASN A 350 -18.53 -18.57 -4.83
CA ASN A 350 -18.69 -17.14 -5.08
C ASN A 350 -20.10 -16.62 -4.72
N PHE A 351 -21.09 -17.51 -4.59
CA PHE A 351 -22.51 -17.13 -4.46
C PHE A 351 -23.24 -17.76 -3.26
N GLN A 352 -22.64 -18.75 -2.60
CA GLN A 352 -23.26 -19.47 -1.48
C GLN A 352 -23.68 -18.54 -0.32
N HIS A 353 -24.58 -19.06 0.53
CA HIS A 353 -25.07 -18.35 1.72
C HIS A 353 -25.68 -16.98 1.41
N ASN A 354 -26.44 -16.90 0.33
CA ASN A 354 -27.32 -15.79 0.01
C ASN A 354 -28.79 -16.14 0.27
N LYS A 355 -29.65 -15.12 0.36
CA LYS A 355 -31.07 -15.27 0.72
C LYS A 355 -31.83 -16.18 -0.26
N CYS A 356 -31.71 -15.92 -1.56
CA CYS A 356 -32.43 -16.67 -2.60
C CYS A 356 -31.80 -16.53 -3.99
N LEU A 357 -30.47 -16.58 -4.09
CA LEU A 357 -29.82 -16.70 -5.40
C LEU A 357 -30.09 -18.08 -6.01
N CYS A 358 -30.22 -18.12 -7.34
CA CYS A 358 -30.50 -19.34 -8.11
C CYS A 358 -29.87 -19.25 -9.51
N SER A 359 -30.00 -20.31 -10.31
CA SER A 359 -29.34 -20.49 -11.63
C SER A 359 -27.83 -20.77 -11.54
N ALA A 360 -27.29 -21.44 -12.56
CA ALA A 360 -25.92 -21.91 -12.57
C ALA A 360 -24.92 -20.81 -12.13
N PRO A 361 -23.98 -21.10 -11.21
CA PRO A 361 -23.62 -22.43 -10.69
C PRO A 361 -24.50 -22.94 -9.51
N LEU A 362 -25.55 -22.21 -9.13
CA LEU A 362 -26.53 -22.62 -8.11
C LEU A 362 -27.66 -23.48 -8.71
N PRO A 363 -28.47 -24.14 -7.86
CA PRO A 363 -29.68 -24.84 -8.32
C PRO A 363 -30.62 -23.92 -9.13
N PRO A 364 -31.42 -24.48 -10.05
CA PRO A 364 -32.38 -23.71 -10.84
C PRO A 364 -33.36 -22.92 -9.97
N CYS A 365 -33.79 -21.75 -10.46
CA CYS A 365 -34.81 -20.97 -9.80
C CYS A 365 -36.12 -21.77 -9.70
N LYS A 366 -36.74 -21.77 -8.51
CA LYS A 366 -38.08 -22.34 -8.34
C LYS A 366 -39.08 -21.45 -9.10
N LYS A 367 -39.95 -22.07 -9.89
CA LYS A 367 -41.01 -21.40 -10.64
C LYS A 367 -42.05 -20.79 -9.72
#